data_AF-A0A7R9AFD0-F1
#
_entry.id   AF-A0A7R9AFD0-F1
#
_cell.length_a   1.000
_cell.length_b   1.000
_cell.length_c   1.000
_cell.angle_alpha   90.00
_cell.angle_beta   90.00
_cell.angle_gamma   90.00
#
_symmetry.space_group_name_H-M   'P 1'
#
loop_
_entity.id
_entity.type
_entity.pdbx_description
1 polymer ?
#
loop_
_entity_poly.entity_id
_entity_poly.type
_entity_poly.pdbx_seq_one_letter_code
_entity_poly.pdbx_strand_id
1 'polypeptide(L)'
;MNLVFSLVESISDTWKTMGFWIFLLLTCNFLSLIPWTCGQEAYPCPPSEDISPCSCEYDAPSFISVDCTFANTSQIISAFNGVAWFPNLTNFYVWYNDWVTELPEGVFGTVTFERIQLNGVRNLNSVHPSVILESKDRLQQLLICDCLLDHFQWDILSQLTELKFFGLCDSDVTDLPVFDSLILEGLYLPGNRISTFEAGWSTPNIKYLDMGA
;
A
#
# COMPACT_ATOMS: atom_id res chain seq x y z
N MET A 1 49.04 24.24 -45.42
CA MET A 1 48.56 23.76 -44.11
C MET A 1 48.84 22.27 -44.07
N ASN A 2 49.63 21.88 -43.08
CA ASN A 2 50.48 20.68 -42.92
C ASN A 2 49.88 19.35 -43.42
N LEU A 3 50.56 18.65 -44.36
CA LEU A 3 51.56 17.58 -44.15
C LEU A 3 50.91 16.26 -43.70
N VAL A 4 51.17 15.06 -44.20
CA VAL A 4 51.93 14.50 -45.34
C VAL A 4 51.72 12.97 -45.21
N PHE A 5 51.48 12.27 -46.33
CA PHE A 5 51.81 10.85 -46.63
C PHE A 5 51.08 9.71 -45.88
N SER A 6 50.33 8.84 -46.57
CA SER A 6 50.76 7.76 -47.50
C SER A 6 51.42 6.60 -46.74
N LEU A 7 50.78 5.44 -46.51
CA LEU A 7 50.47 4.31 -47.43
C LEU A 7 51.35 3.11 -47.01
N VAL A 8 50.83 1.88 -47.19
CA VAL A 8 51.56 0.59 -47.34
C VAL A 8 51.62 -0.37 -46.12
N GLU A 9 50.83 -1.45 -46.27
CA GLU A 9 51.09 -2.89 -45.99
C GLU A 9 51.26 -3.38 -44.54
N SER A 10 50.43 -4.33 -44.07
CA SER A 10 50.47 -5.80 -44.29
C SER A 10 51.39 -6.51 -43.28
N ILE A 11 51.10 -7.80 -43.04
CA ILE A 11 51.81 -8.81 -42.25
C ILE A 11 51.39 -8.85 -40.77
N SER A 12 51.14 -9.99 -40.13
CA SER A 12 50.63 -11.33 -40.45
C SER A 12 50.56 -12.03 -39.10
N ASP A 13 49.65 -12.99 -38.98
CA ASP A 13 49.70 -14.05 -37.97
C ASP A 13 51.08 -14.73 -37.85
N THR A 14 51.22 -15.53 -36.78
CA THR A 14 52.40 -16.22 -36.21
C THR A 14 52.97 -15.40 -35.05
N TRP A 15 52.99 -15.85 -33.79
CA TRP A 15 53.45 -17.14 -33.30
C TRP A 15 52.67 -17.56 -32.04
N LYS A 16 51.97 -18.70 -32.14
CA LYS A 16 51.76 -19.61 -31.02
C LYS A 16 53.10 -20.27 -30.69
N THR A 17 53.25 -20.65 -29.41
CA THR A 17 54.21 -21.61 -28.81
C THR A 17 55.36 -21.00 -27.97
N MET A 18 55.61 -21.67 -26.83
CA MET A 18 56.58 -21.39 -25.74
C MET A 18 56.02 -20.46 -24.65
N GLY A 19 55.47 -20.89 -23.50
CA GLY A 19 55.67 -22.12 -22.73
C GLY A 19 56.70 -21.91 -21.63
N PHE A 20 56.43 -21.12 -20.56
CA PHE A 20 57.33 -21.02 -19.39
C PHE A 20 56.55 -20.69 -18.08
N TRP A 21 56.44 -21.72 -17.22
CA TRP A 21 56.42 -21.77 -15.74
C TRP A 21 55.36 -21.08 -14.85
N ILE A 22 54.81 -21.94 -13.99
CA ILE A 22 54.20 -21.74 -12.67
C ILE A 22 54.92 -20.65 -11.86
N PHE A 23 54.18 -19.68 -11.29
CA PHE A 23 54.33 -19.13 -9.92
C PHE A 23 53.43 -17.87 -9.78
N LEU A 24 52.30 -17.98 -9.06
CA LEU A 24 51.91 -17.10 -7.94
C LEU A 24 50.46 -17.42 -7.49
N LEU A 25 50.35 -17.98 -6.29
CA LEU A 25 49.21 -17.70 -5.41
C LEU A 25 49.24 -16.20 -5.06
N LEU A 26 48.06 -15.59 -4.90
CA LEU A 26 47.76 -14.19 -4.53
C LEU A 26 47.37 -13.25 -5.68
N THR A 27 46.16 -13.40 -6.21
CA THR A 27 45.39 -12.27 -6.77
C THR A 27 43.88 -12.46 -6.53
N CYS A 28 43.46 -12.43 -5.26
CA CYS A 28 42.18 -11.81 -4.93
C CYS A 28 42.47 -10.40 -4.40
N ASN A 29 43.16 -9.61 -5.21
CA ASN A 29 43.29 -8.18 -4.99
C ASN A 29 43.55 -7.51 -6.34
N PHE A 30 42.59 -6.66 -6.69
CA PHE A 30 42.64 -5.63 -7.72
C PHE A 30 42.80 -6.11 -9.18
N LEU A 31 41.67 -6.23 -9.88
CA LEU A 31 41.29 -5.26 -10.91
C LEU A 31 39.81 -5.43 -11.31
N SER A 32 39.17 -4.30 -11.64
CA SER A 32 37.83 -4.11 -12.23
C SER A 32 36.60 -4.15 -11.30
N LEU A 33 36.38 -3.01 -10.63
CA LEU A 33 35.24 -2.11 -10.86
C LEU A 33 33.95 -2.72 -11.43
N ILE A 34 33.41 -3.75 -10.79
CA ILE A 34 31.97 -3.97 -10.81
C ILE A 34 31.57 -3.81 -9.35
N PRO A 35 30.90 -2.71 -8.95
CA PRO A 35 30.20 -2.73 -7.69
C PRO A 35 29.25 -3.91 -7.82
N TRP A 36 29.49 -4.93 -7.01
CA TRP A 36 28.47 -5.93 -6.75
C TRP A 36 27.36 -5.13 -6.09
N THR A 37 26.44 -4.60 -6.90
CA THR A 37 25.10 -4.30 -6.43
C THR A 37 24.59 -5.67 -6.01
N CYS A 38 24.75 -5.98 -4.73
CA CYS A 38 23.93 -7.00 -4.10
C CYS A 38 22.52 -6.56 -4.47
N GLY A 39 21.88 -7.26 -5.40
CA GLY A 39 20.48 -7.02 -5.68
C GLY A 39 19.80 -7.20 -4.34
N GLN A 40 19.26 -6.12 -3.78
CA GLN A 40 18.30 -6.27 -2.71
C GLN A 40 17.20 -7.14 -3.33
N GLU A 41 17.11 -8.39 -2.90
CA GLU A 41 15.84 -9.08 -2.97
C GLU A 41 14.85 -8.12 -2.32
N ALA A 42 13.94 -7.58 -3.13
CA ALA A 42 12.90 -6.70 -2.66
C ALA A 42 12.03 -7.56 -1.75
N TYR A 43 12.34 -7.54 -0.45
CA TYR A 43 11.52 -8.19 0.54
C TYR A 43 10.12 -7.57 0.42
N PRO A 44 9.06 -8.40 0.45
CA PRO A 44 7.70 -7.92 0.25
C PRO A 44 7.20 -7.03 1.40
N CYS A 45 8.02 -6.79 2.41
CA CYS A 45 7.78 -5.85 3.50
C CYS A 45 9.03 -4.99 3.74
N PRO A 46 8.85 -3.73 4.18
CA PRO A 46 9.94 -2.90 4.64
C PRO A 46 10.59 -3.48 5.91
N PRO A 47 11.82 -3.07 6.25
CA PRO A 47 12.44 -3.40 7.53
C PRO A 47 11.51 -3.06 8.70
N SER A 48 11.41 -3.94 9.69
CA SER A 48 10.51 -3.75 10.84
C SER A 48 10.82 -2.48 11.63
N GLU A 49 12.07 -2.02 11.60
CA GLU A 49 12.53 -0.80 12.25
C GLU A 49 11.93 0.47 11.62
N ASP A 50 11.66 0.44 10.31
CA ASP A 50 11.15 1.60 9.55
C ASP A 50 9.63 1.78 9.72
N ILE A 51 8.91 0.70 10.04
CA ILE A 51 7.45 0.68 10.14
C ILE A 51 6.92 0.47 11.57
N SER A 52 7.81 0.24 12.54
CA SER A 52 7.47 0.06 13.96
C SER A 52 6.72 1.28 14.52
N PRO A 53 5.69 1.08 15.38
CA PRO A 53 5.23 -0.17 15.99
C PRO A 53 4.24 -0.95 15.13
N CYS A 54 3.94 -0.51 13.91
CA CYS A 54 3.17 -1.34 13.00
C CYS A 54 4.01 -2.54 12.55
N SER A 55 3.35 -3.63 12.18
CA SER A 55 4.00 -4.80 11.56
C SER A 55 3.56 -4.92 10.11
N CYS A 56 4.48 -5.37 9.26
CA CYS A 56 4.17 -5.75 7.90
C CYS A 56 4.28 -7.27 7.76
N GLU A 57 3.26 -7.87 7.17
CA GLU A 57 3.17 -9.30 6.91
C GLU A 57 2.93 -9.53 5.41
N TYR A 58 3.55 -10.58 4.88
CA TYR A 58 3.35 -11.01 3.50
C TYR A 58 2.72 -12.39 3.47
N ASP A 59 1.48 -12.44 2.98
CA ASP A 59 0.77 -13.67 2.71
C ASP A 59 0.74 -13.97 1.21
N ALA A 60 1.26 -15.12 0.83
CA ALA A 60 1.27 -15.55 -0.57
C ALA A 60 -0.17 -15.74 -1.11
N PRO A 61 -0.46 -15.36 -2.36
CA PRO A 61 0.52 -15.05 -3.40
C PRO A 61 0.97 -13.59 -3.51
N SER A 62 0.35 -12.59 -2.84
CA SER A 62 0.75 -11.16 -2.94
C SER A 62 0.05 -10.23 -1.92
N PHE A 63 -0.44 -10.74 -0.80
CA PHE A 63 -1.12 -9.89 0.20
C PHE A 63 -0.07 -9.29 1.13
N ILE A 64 0.26 -8.02 0.91
CA ILE A 64 1.11 -7.26 1.84
C ILE A 64 0.18 -6.51 2.79
N SER A 65 0.23 -6.89 4.05
CA SER A 65 -0.66 -6.40 5.09
C SER A 65 0.13 -5.59 6.11
N VAL A 66 -0.38 -4.42 6.48
CA VAL A 66 0.17 -3.62 7.57
C VAL A 66 -0.83 -3.56 8.72
N ASP A 67 -0.38 -4.06 9.86
CA ASP A 67 -1.09 -4.05 11.13
C ASP A 67 -0.59 -2.90 12.00
N CYS A 68 -1.45 -1.95 12.32
CA CYS A 68 -1.15 -0.84 13.22
C CYS A 68 -1.96 -0.92 14.53
N THR A 69 -2.41 -2.11 14.94
CA THR A 69 -3.19 -2.38 16.16
C THR A 69 -2.52 -1.88 17.44
N PHE A 70 -1.19 -1.81 17.48
CA PHE A 70 -0.44 -1.32 18.65
C PHE A 70 0.12 0.10 18.49
N ALA A 71 -0.30 0.81 17.44
CA ALA A 71 0.14 2.18 17.16
C ALA A 71 -0.89 3.21 17.66
N ASN A 72 -0.41 4.40 18.01
CA ASN A 72 -1.22 5.62 18.06
C ASN A 72 -1.10 6.40 16.73
N THR A 73 -1.90 7.44 16.54
CA THR A 73 -1.89 8.24 15.28
C THR A 73 -0.49 8.75 14.90
N SER A 74 0.28 9.30 15.84
CA SER A 74 1.62 9.82 15.54
C SER A 74 2.62 8.72 15.13
N GLN A 75 2.45 7.52 15.67
CA GLN A 75 3.24 6.35 15.31
C GLN A 75 2.87 5.83 13.92
N ILE A 76 1.58 5.83 13.56
CA ILE A 76 1.13 5.50 12.19
C ILE A 76 1.77 6.46 11.18
N ILE A 77 1.70 7.77 11.45
CA ILE A 77 2.32 8.79 10.57
C ILE A 77 3.83 8.54 10.43
N SER A 78 4.52 8.24 11.55
CA SER A 78 5.96 7.99 11.55
C SER A 78 6.31 6.75 10.73
N ALA A 79 5.55 5.66 10.89
CA ALA A 79 5.72 4.42 10.14
C ALA A 79 5.59 4.65 8.63
N PHE A 80 4.53 5.33 8.18
CA PHE A 80 4.30 5.57 6.75
C PHE A 80 5.24 6.62 6.14
N ASN A 81 5.76 7.55 6.93
CA ASN A 81 6.87 8.40 6.49
C ASN A 81 8.16 7.60 6.29
N GLY A 82 8.44 6.61 7.15
CA GLY A 82 9.60 5.71 7.03
C GLY A 82 9.58 4.82 5.80
N VAL A 83 8.39 4.51 5.28
CA VAL A 83 8.19 3.58 4.16
C VAL A 83 7.59 4.22 2.92
N ALA A 84 7.75 5.54 2.75
CA ALA A 84 7.24 6.26 1.57
C ALA A 84 7.81 5.75 0.22
N TRP A 85 8.94 5.02 0.25
CA TRP A 85 9.55 4.35 -0.89
C TRP A 85 8.94 2.97 -1.20
N PHE A 86 7.99 2.52 -0.39
CA PHE A 86 7.31 1.24 -0.48
C PHE A 86 5.85 1.45 -0.91
N PRO A 87 5.61 1.75 -2.21
CA PRO A 87 4.29 2.07 -2.69
C PRO A 87 3.44 0.80 -2.78
N ASN A 88 2.12 0.99 -2.65
CA ASN A 88 1.10 -0.02 -2.91
C ASN A 88 1.12 -1.24 -1.98
N LEU A 89 0.40 -1.11 -0.88
CA LEU A 89 0.09 -2.21 0.03
C LEU A 89 -1.26 -2.82 -0.33
N THR A 90 -1.51 -4.03 0.17
CA THR A 90 -2.80 -4.69 -0.03
C THR A 90 -3.76 -4.34 1.09
N ASN A 91 -3.38 -4.58 2.34
CA ASN A 91 -4.24 -4.37 3.49
C ASN A 91 -3.61 -3.38 4.47
N PHE A 92 -4.40 -2.45 4.97
CA PHE A 92 -4.13 -1.73 6.20
C PHE A 92 -5.24 -2.07 7.19
N TYR A 93 -4.84 -2.39 8.43
CA TYR A 93 -5.82 -2.59 9.48
C TYR A 93 -5.36 -2.13 10.86
N VAL A 94 -6.35 -1.75 11.66
CA VAL A 94 -6.22 -1.41 13.08
C VAL A 94 -7.40 -2.06 13.80
N TRP A 95 -7.12 -2.98 14.72
CA TRP A 95 -8.14 -3.69 15.48
C TRP A 95 -8.06 -3.37 16.97
N TYR A 96 -9.21 -3.24 17.64
CA TYR A 96 -9.32 -3.14 19.10
C TYR A 96 -8.31 -2.16 19.73
N ASN A 97 -8.24 -0.96 19.15
CA ASN A 97 -7.24 0.05 19.49
C ASN A 97 -7.90 1.29 20.11
N ASP A 98 -7.45 1.66 21.30
CA ASP A 98 -7.96 2.81 22.03
C ASP A 98 -7.04 4.06 21.93
N TRP A 99 -5.96 3.99 21.15
CA TRP A 99 -4.93 5.04 21.09
C TRP A 99 -4.97 5.86 19.79
N VAL A 100 -5.61 5.35 18.75
CA VAL A 100 -5.88 6.08 17.51
C VAL A 100 -7.16 6.87 17.73
N THR A 101 -7.04 8.19 17.79
CA THR A 101 -8.17 9.10 17.97
C THR A 101 -8.63 9.73 16.66
N GLU A 102 -7.72 9.85 15.70
CA GLU A 102 -7.97 10.42 14.38
C GLU A 102 -7.04 9.78 13.34
N LEU A 103 -7.47 9.80 12.08
CA LEU A 103 -6.61 9.58 10.91
C LEU A 103 -6.60 10.87 10.08
N PRO A 104 -5.57 11.73 10.24
CA PRO A 104 -5.54 13.04 9.62
C PRO A 104 -5.17 12.98 8.13
N GLU A 105 -5.22 14.13 7.46
CA GLU A 105 -4.76 14.28 6.08
C GLU A 105 -3.31 13.77 5.93
N GLY A 106 -3.06 13.01 4.86
CA GLY A 106 -1.72 12.53 4.52
C GLY A 106 -1.12 11.53 5.50
N VAL A 107 -1.93 10.88 6.35
CA VAL A 107 -1.46 9.90 7.35
C VAL A 107 -0.63 8.75 6.73
N PHE A 108 -0.90 8.41 5.47
CA PHE A 108 -0.20 7.37 4.71
C PHE A 108 0.83 7.91 3.72
N GLY A 109 0.98 9.23 3.60
CA GLY A 109 1.85 9.88 2.64
C GLY A 109 1.51 9.53 1.19
N THR A 110 2.31 8.66 0.56
CA THR A 110 2.10 8.21 -0.83
C THR A 110 1.68 6.74 -0.92
N VAL A 111 1.54 6.08 0.23
CA VAL A 111 1.19 4.66 0.30
C VAL A 111 -0.31 4.49 0.10
N THR A 112 -0.68 3.55 -0.78
CA THR A 112 -2.09 3.28 -1.13
C THR A 112 -2.44 1.83 -0.89
N PHE A 113 -3.73 1.55 -0.67
CA PHE A 113 -4.24 0.25 -0.22
C PHE A 113 -5.34 -0.28 -1.12
N GLU A 114 -5.48 -1.60 -1.16
CA GLU A 114 -6.65 -2.27 -1.74
C GLU A 114 -7.74 -2.48 -0.68
N ARG A 115 -7.35 -2.59 0.59
CA ARG A 115 -8.27 -2.78 1.72
C ARG A 115 -7.87 -1.93 2.90
N ILE A 116 -8.83 -1.18 3.42
CA ILE A 116 -8.71 -0.42 4.67
C ILE A 116 -9.74 -1.00 5.64
N GLN A 117 -9.28 -1.45 6.81
CA GLN A 117 -10.12 -2.07 7.83
C GLN A 117 -9.86 -1.47 9.21
N LEU A 118 -10.85 -0.77 9.75
CA LEU A 118 -10.84 -0.21 11.10
C LEU A 118 -11.91 -0.94 11.90
N ASN A 119 -11.53 -1.65 12.96
CA ASN A 119 -12.49 -2.44 13.73
C ASN A 119 -12.25 -2.29 15.24
N GLY A 120 -13.26 -1.86 15.99
CA GLY A 120 -13.13 -1.70 17.44
C GLY A 120 -12.15 -0.60 17.83
N VAL A 121 -12.00 0.42 16.98
CA VAL A 121 -11.15 1.59 17.26
C VAL A 121 -12.02 2.65 17.94
N ARG A 122 -12.36 2.42 19.21
CA ARG A 122 -13.47 3.11 19.87
C ARG A 122 -13.23 4.59 20.12
N ASN A 123 -11.99 5.02 20.19
CA ASN A 123 -11.66 6.44 20.38
C ASN A 123 -11.47 7.19 19.06
N LEU A 124 -11.61 6.52 17.91
CA LEU A 124 -11.53 7.14 16.59
C LEU A 124 -12.77 8.00 16.33
N ASN A 125 -12.60 9.32 16.35
CA ASN A 125 -13.68 10.27 16.11
C ASN A 125 -13.74 10.79 14.67
N SER A 126 -12.62 10.73 13.95
CA SER A 126 -12.49 11.32 12.61
C SER A 126 -11.52 10.56 11.72
N VAL A 127 -11.92 10.43 10.45
CA VAL A 127 -11.07 9.96 9.36
C VAL A 127 -11.14 11.01 8.27
N HIS A 128 -10.00 11.65 7.97
CA HIS A 128 -9.93 12.62 6.89
C HIS A 128 -10.22 11.92 5.54
N PRO A 129 -10.99 12.51 4.62
CA PRO A 129 -11.39 11.82 3.39
C PRO A 129 -10.19 11.43 2.50
N SER A 130 -9.08 12.17 2.57
CA SER A 130 -7.86 11.84 1.81
C SER A 130 -7.28 10.47 2.18
N VAL A 131 -7.45 10.03 3.43
CA VAL A 131 -7.02 8.70 3.92
C VAL A 131 -7.59 7.58 3.05
N ILE A 132 -8.79 7.79 2.53
CA ILE A 132 -9.52 6.85 1.67
C ILE A 132 -9.30 7.19 0.18
N LEU A 133 -9.42 8.48 -0.17
CA LEU A 133 -9.36 8.95 -1.57
C LEU A 133 -7.98 8.84 -2.21
N GLU A 134 -6.90 8.83 -1.43
CA GLU A 134 -5.55 8.53 -1.94
C GLU A 134 -5.47 7.13 -2.56
N SER A 135 -6.33 6.21 -2.12
CA SER A 135 -6.45 4.85 -2.66
C SER A 135 -7.60 4.67 -3.65
N LYS A 136 -8.25 5.74 -4.12
CA LYS A 136 -9.52 5.66 -4.90
C LYS A 136 -9.50 4.72 -6.11
N ASP A 137 -8.36 4.64 -6.80
CA ASP A 137 -8.19 3.83 -8.03
C ASP A 137 -7.74 2.39 -7.75
N ARG A 138 -7.67 2.00 -6.47
CA ARG A 138 -7.22 0.66 -6.03
C ARG A 138 -8.04 0.08 -4.89
N LEU A 139 -8.73 0.90 -4.11
CA LEU A 139 -9.45 0.50 -2.92
C LEU A 139 -10.67 -0.35 -3.31
N GLN A 140 -10.57 -1.64 -3.03
CA GLN A 140 -11.61 -2.64 -3.30
C GLN A 140 -12.51 -2.88 -2.09
N GLN A 141 -11.98 -2.69 -0.88
CA GLN A 141 -12.70 -2.91 0.36
C GLN A 141 -12.44 -1.80 1.37
N LEU A 142 -13.52 -1.20 1.86
CA LEU A 142 -13.49 -0.28 3.00
C LEU A 142 -14.40 -0.86 4.08
N LEU A 143 -13.85 -1.15 5.25
CA LEU A 143 -14.60 -1.63 6.42
C LEU A 143 -14.26 -0.76 7.62
N ILE A 144 -15.27 -0.13 8.20
CA ILE A 144 -15.16 0.65 9.43
C ILE A 144 -16.24 0.14 10.39
N CYS A 145 -15.86 -0.41 11.54
CA CYS A 145 -16.78 -1.10 12.44
C CYS A 145 -16.43 -0.83 13.90
N ASP A 146 -17.44 -0.64 14.76
CA ASP A 146 -17.26 -0.32 16.19
C ASP A 146 -16.28 0.86 16.37
N CYS A 147 -16.50 1.92 15.60
CA CYS A 147 -15.76 3.20 15.64
C CYS A 147 -16.74 4.32 15.98
N LEU A 148 -16.39 5.19 16.93
CA LEU A 148 -17.22 6.32 17.35
C LEU A 148 -17.02 7.55 16.44
N LEU A 149 -17.16 7.35 15.13
CA LEU A 149 -17.03 8.45 14.17
C LEU A 149 -18.15 9.48 14.40
N ASP A 150 -17.78 10.76 14.50
CA ASP A 150 -18.76 11.84 14.62
C ASP A 150 -19.66 11.90 13.37
N HIS A 151 -19.08 11.63 12.20
CA HIS A 151 -19.75 11.57 10.92
C HIS A 151 -18.91 10.79 9.90
N PHE A 152 -19.57 10.05 9.00
CA PHE A 152 -18.94 9.49 7.82
C PHE A 152 -19.22 10.35 6.59
N GLN A 153 -18.21 10.53 5.74
CA GLN A 153 -18.27 11.39 4.54
C GLN A 153 -18.71 10.56 3.33
N TRP A 154 -20.01 10.38 3.19
CA TRP A 154 -20.61 9.51 2.16
C TRP A 154 -20.31 9.89 0.71
N ASP A 155 -20.05 11.16 0.45
CA ASP A 155 -19.78 11.70 -0.88
C ASP A 155 -18.49 11.13 -1.50
N ILE A 156 -17.55 10.66 -0.67
CA ILE A 156 -16.32 10.02 -1.15
C ILE A 156 -16.61 8.70 -1.89
N LEU A 157 -17.68 7.98 -1.54
CA LEU A 157 -17.96 6.64 -2.09
C LEU A 157 -18.13 6.67 -3.61
N SER A 158 -18.73 7.76 -4.14
CA SER A 158 -18.91 7.97 -5.58
C SER A 158 -17.60 8.12 -6.36
N GLN A 159 -16.49 8.40 -5.66
CA GLN A 159 -15.16 8.60 -6.24
C GLN A 159 -14.31 7.33 -6.19
N LEU A 160 -14.74 6.28 -5.46
CA LEU A 160 -13.98 5.04 -5.30
C LEU A 160 -14.30 4.08 -6.44
N THR A 161 -13.54 4.21 -7.53
CA THR A 161 -13.79 3.58 -8.83
C THR A 161 -13.56 2.06 -8.85
N GLU A 162 -12.93 1.51 -7.82
CA GLU A 162 -12.67 0.07 -7.66
C GLU A 162 -13.36 -0.57 -6.45
N LEU A 163 -14.17 0.19 -5.69
CA LEU A 163 -14.79 -0.26 -4.45
C LEU A 163 -15.89 -1.31 -4.70
N LYS A 164 -15.60 -2.56 -4.30
CA LYS A 164 -16.52 -3.69 -4.41
C LYS A 164 -17.26 -3.99 -3.11
N PHE A 165 -16.66 -3.67 -1.97
CA PHE A 165 -17.25 -3.91 -0.67
C PHE A 165 -17.11 -2.68 0.23
N PHE A 166 -18.25 -2.19 0.73
CA PHE A 166 -18.30 -1.15 1.73
C PHE A 166 -19.00 -1.66 2.97
N GLY A 167 -18.36 -1.49 4.13
CA GLY A 167 -18.94 -1.76 5.42
C GLY A 167 -18.75 -0.60 6.39
N LEU A 168 -19.84 -0.19 7.02
CA LEU A 168 -19.86 0.77 8.11
C LEU A 168 -20.81 0.23 9.17
N CYS A 169 -20.29 -0.41 10.22
CA CYS A 169 -21.10 -1.12 11.20
C CYS A 169 -20.92 -0.59 12.63
N ASP A 170 -21.95 -0.73 13.47
CA ASP A 170 -21.93 -0.25 14.87
C ASP A 170 -21.48 1.22 15.01
N SER A 171 -21.92 2.08 14.08
CA SER A 171 -21.47 3.48 13.96
C SER A 171 -22.60 4.50 14.15
N ASP A 172 -23.72 4.06 14.75
CA ASP A 172 -24.91 4.89 15.05
C ASP A 172 -25.47 5.67 13.84
N VAL A 173 -25.22 5.21 12.61
CA VAL A 173 -25.71 5.85 11.37
C VAL A 173 -27.24 5.82 11.37
N THR A 174 -27.87 7.00 11.26
CA THR A 174 -29.34 7.12 11.18
C THR A 174 -29.85 7.23 9.76
N ASP A 175 -29.10 7.93 8.91
CA ASP A 175 -29.49 8.28 7.56
C ASP A 175 -28.43 7.81 6.58
N LEU A 176 -28.89 7.15 5.52
CA LEU A 176 -28.04 6.62 4.47
C LEU A 176 -28.33 7.41 3.20
N PRO A 177 -27.40 8.28 2.75
CA PRO A 177 -27.64 9.10 1.57
C PRO A 177 -27.73 8.24 0.31
N VAL A 178 -28.41 8.77 -0.70
CA VAL A 178 -28.41 8.17 -2.03
C VAL A 178 -26.99 8.27 -2.60
N PHE A 179 -26.45 7.12 -3.00
CA PHE A 179 -25.21 7.05 -3.78
C PHE A 179 -25.37 6.04 -4.92
N ASP A 180 -24.67 6.30 -6.01
CA ASP A 180 -24.62 5.41 -7.17
C ASP A 180 -23.26 4.72 -7.22
N SER A 181 -23.28 3.41 -7.46
CA SER A 181 -22.06 2.66 -7.75
C SER A 181 -22.37 1.52 -8.71
N LEU A 182 -21.78 1.61 -9.89
CA LEU A 182 -21.92 0.59 -10.93
C LEU A 182 -21.08 -0.66 -10.64
N ILE A 183 -20.29 -0.69 -9.56
CA ILE A 183 -19.35 -1.79 -9.28
C ILE A 183 -19.49 -2.37 -7.88
N LEU A 184 -20.19 -1.69 -6.96
CA LEU A 184 -20.35 -2.17 -5.59
C LEU A 184 -21.11 -3.51 -5.59
N GLU A 185 -20.51 -4.50 -4.95
CA GLU A 185 -21.06 -5.86 -4.85
C GLU A 185 -21.56 -6.18 -3.44
N GLY A 186 -20.99 -5.56 -2.41
CA GLY A 186 -21.34 -5.80 -1.01
C GLY A 186 -21.54 -4.50 -0.23
N LEU A 187 -22.65 -4.43 0.50
CA LEU A 187 -22.95 -3.36 1.46
C LEU A 187 -23.25 -3.97 2.84
N TYR A 188 -22.47 -3.59 3.84
CA TYR A 188 -22.55 -4.15 5.20
C TYR A 188 -22.71 -3.04 6.24
N LEU A 189 -23.95 -2.84 6.70
CA LEU A 189 -24.33 -1.76 7.62
C LEU A 189 -25.03 -2.24 8.91
N PRO A 190 -24.72 -3.42 9.49
CA PRO A 190 -25.42 -3.84 10.70
C PRO A 190 -25.05 -3.00 11.92
N GLY A 191 -25.91 -3.03 12.96
CA GLY A 191 -25.66 -2.31 14.21
C GLY A 191 -25.80 -0.79 14.09
N ASN A 192 -26.42 -0.31 13.00
CA ASN A 192 -26.77 1.09 12.81
C ASN A 192 -28.25 1.34 13.11
N ARG A 193 -28.66 2.61 13.10
CA ARG A 193 -30.04 3.06 13.36
C ARG A 193 -30.77 3.47 12.09
N ILE A 194 -30.42 2.84 10.97
CA ILE A 194 -31.00 3.11 9.66
C ILE A 194 -32.45 2.62 9.66
N SER A 195 -33.38 3.57 9.76
CA SER A 195 -34.82 3.28 9.82
C SER A 195 -35.53 3.53 8.50
N THR A 196 -34.90 4.27 7.59
CA THR A 196 -35.44 4.59 6.28
C THR A 196 -34.41 4.30 5.20
N PHE A 197 -34.91 3.76 4.09
CA PHE A 197 -34.14 3.53 2.88
C PHE A 197 -34.74 4.44 1.82
N GLU A 198 -34.02 5.49 1.44
CA GLU A 198 -34.48 6.38 0.37
C GLU A 198 -34.41 5.64 -0.98
N ALA A 199 -35.52 5.64 -1.71
CA ALA A 199 -35.53 5.15 -3.08
C ALA A 199 -34.68 6.07 -3.95
N GLY A 200 -33.76 5.52 -4.74
CA GLY A 200 -32.92 6.32 -5.65
C GLY A 200 -31.55 5.75 -5.97
N TRP A 201 -31.13 4.68 -5.29
CA TRP A 201 -29.81 4.08 -5.53
C TRP A 201 -29.75 3.38 -6.88
N SER A 202 -28.66 3.60 -7.62
CA SER A 202 -28.29 2.81 -8.79
C SER A 202 -27.05 1.97 -8.48
N THR A 203 -27.28 0.81 -7.89
CA THR A 203 -26.23 -0.16 -7.50
C THR A 203 -26.53 -1.56 -8.07
N PRO A 204 -26.52 -1.71 -9.40
CA PRO A 204 -27.05 -2.90 -10.09
C PRO A 204 -26.28 -4.20 -9.80
N ASN A 205 -25.08 -4.09 -9.23
CA ASN A 205 -24.19 -5.22 -8.97
C ASN A 205 -24.18 -5.69 -7.51
N ILE A 206 -25.02 -5.13 -6.62
CA ILE A 206 -25.12 -5.60 -5.24
C ILE A 206 -25.56 -7.08 -5.22
N LYS A 207 -24.71 -7.91 -4.62
CA LYS A 207 -24.92 -9.34 -4.36
C LYS A 207 -25.13 -9.62 -2.87
N TYR A 208 -24.58 -8.76 -2.02
CA TYR A 208 -24.67 -8.87 -0.57
C TYR A 208 -25.12 -7.54 0.03
N LEU A 209 -26.20 -7.59 0.79
CA LEU A 209 -26.74 -6.45 1.52
C LEU A 209 -27.12 -6.93 2.92
N ASP A 210 -26.47 -6.35 3.93
CA ASP A 210 -26.84 -6.52 5.33
C ASP A 210 -27.04 -5.15 5.96
N MET A 211 -28.21 -4.94 6.54
CA MET A 211 -28.60 -3.73 7.25
C MET A 211 -29.17 -4.09 8.63
N GLY A 212 -28.80 -5.26 9.17
CA GLY A 212 -29.33 -5.80 10.41
C GLY A 212 -29.28 -4.82 11.58
N ALA A 213 -30.16 -5.06 12.56
CA ALA A 213 -30.20 -4.29 13.81
C ALA A 213 -29.08 -4.72 14.77
#